data_AF-A0A7L2VIV4-F1
#
_entry.id   AF-A0A7L2VIV4-F1
#
_cell.length_a   1.000
_cell.length_b   1.000
_cell.length_c   1.000
_cell.angle_alpha   90.00
_cell.angle_beta   90.00
_cell.angle_gamma   90.00
#
_symmetry.space_group_name_H-M   'P 1'
#
loop_
_entity.id
_entity.type
_entity.pdbx_description
1 polymer ?
#
loop_
_entity_poly.entity_id
_entity_poly.type
_entity_poly.pdbx_seq_one_letter_code
_entity_poly.pdbx_strand_id
1 'polypeptide(L)'
;MAAPRDGEFAALQSLLKAPSKDAVRQLCQECFSSPPAGLGPLALRACPGLAIGPEEAEQLVSALHNLTRHVVYRGLTRAEDILSLFPENFHQNLKNLLTKIILENM
;
A
#
# COMPACT_ATOMS: atom_id res chain seq x y z
N MET A 1 12.89 -6.98 8.45
CA MET A 1 12.03 -6.06 7.68
C MET A 1 12.10 -4.71 8.34
N ALA A 2 12.60 -3.66 7.68
CA ALA A 2 12.67 -2.33 8.27
C ALA A 2 11.25 -1.77 8.48
N ALA A 3 11.05 -0.94 9.50
CA ALA A 3 9.78 -0.24 9.68
C ALA A 3 9.51 0.67 8.46
N PRO A 4 8.25 0.78 8.01
CA PRO A 4 7.89 1.75 6.98
C PRO A 4 8.28 3.16 7.45
N ARG A 5 9.00 3.89 6.61
CA ARG A 5 9.46 5.27 6.86
C ARG A 5 8.39 6.27 6.47
N ASP A 6 8.46 7.49 6.98
CA ASP A 6 7.50 8.56 6.68
C ASP A 6 7.30 8.81 5.17
N GLY A 7 8.36 8.65 4.37
CA GLY A 7 8.28 8.75 2.89
C GLY A 7 7.42 7.66 2.24
N GLU A 8 7.38 6.45 2.80
CA GLU A 8 6.52 5.36 2.31
C GLU A 8 5.04 5.66 2.59
N PHE A 9 4.74 6.25 3.75
CA PHE A 9 3.39 6.70 4.07
C PHE A 9 2.94 7.89 3.22
N ALA A 10 3.85 8.80 2.85
CA ALA A 10 3.55 9.86 1.90
C ALA A 10 3.13 9.29 0.54
N ALA A 11 3.86 8.28 0.04
CA ALA A 11 3.51 7.61 -1.22
C ALA A 11 2.17 6.87 -1.13
N LEU A 12 1.86 6.20 0.00
CA LEU A 12 0.56 5.56 0.21
C LEU A 12 -0.61 6.55 0.09
N GLN A 13 -0.44 7.81 0.51
CA GLN A 13 -1.49 8.83 0.38
C GLN A 13 -1.87 9.11 -1.08
N SER A 14 -0.99 8.82 -2.04
CA SER A 14 -1.32 8.92 -3.48
C SER A 14 -2.45 7.98 -3.90
N LEU A 15 -2.75 6.91 -3.13
CA LEU A 15 -3.95 6.08 -3.34
C LEU A 15 -5.26 6.84 -3.17
N LEU A 16 -5.28 7.99 -2.48
CA LEU A 16 -6.47 8.84 -2.41
C LEU A 16 -6.82 9.47 -3.76
N LYS A 17 -5.84 9.57 -4.68
CA LYS A 17 -6.05 10.02 -6.05
C LYS A 17 -6.61 8.91 -6.95
N ALA A 18 -6.70 7.68 -6.45
CA ALA A 18 -7.26 6.58 -7.23
C ALA A 18 -8.72 6.85 -7.60
N PRO A 19 -9.15 6.40 -8.79
CA PRO A 19 -10.49 6.68 -9.29
C PRO A 19 -11.58 5.95 -8.50
N SER A 20 -11.22 4.87 -7.79
CA SER A 20 -12.16 4.05 -7.03
C SER A 20 -11.46 3.21 -5.95
N LYS A 21 -12.23 2.75 -4.96
CA LYS A 21 -11.75 1.80 -3.94
C LYS A 21 -11.34 0.47 -4.54
N ASP A 22 -12.03 0.02 -5.59
CA ASP A 22 -11.72 -1.21 -6.30
C ASP A 22 -10.37 -1.11 -7.03
N ALA A 23 -10.04 0.04 -7.62
CA ALA A 23 -8.73 0.26 -8.22
C ALA A 23 -7.59 0.14 -7.18
N VAL A 24 -7.79 0.73 -5.99
CA VAL A 24 -6.83 0.58 -4.88
C VAL A 24 -6.69 -0.88 -4.47
N ARG A 25 -7.80 -1.61 -4.35
CA ARG A 25 -7.81 -3.03 -3.98
C ARG A 25 -7.09 -3.90 -5.00
N GLN A 26 -7.35 -3.70 -6.29
CA GLN A 26 -6.67 -4.41 -7.37
C GLN A 26 -5.17 -4.14 -7.36
N LEU A 27 -4.77 -2.87 -7.22
CA LEU A 27 -3.36 -2.50 -7.12
C LEU A 27 -2.68 -3.21 -5.96
N CYS A 28 -3.31 -3.18 -4.76
CA CYS A 28 -2.80 -3.88 -3.60
C CYS A 28 -2.66 -5.39 -3.88
N GLN A 29 -3.68 -6.03 -4.45
CA GLN A 29 -3.62 -7.47 -4.77
C GLN A 29 -2.47 -7.81 -5.75
N GLU A 30 -2.29 -7.00 -6.79
CA GLU A 30 -1.17 -7.17 -7.72
C GLU A 30 0.18 -6.97 -7.01
N CYS A 31 0.29 -5.98 -6.11
CA CYS A 31 1.50 -5.76 -5.30
C CYS A 31 1.82 -6.94 -4.38
N PHE A 32 0.79 -7.59 -3.82
CA PHE A 32 0.93 -8.76 -2.96
C PHE A 32 1.40 -9.98 -3.74
N SER A 33 0.81 -10.22 -4.90
CA SER A 33 1.12 -11.39 -5.73
C SER A 33 2.46 -11.24 -6.47
N SER A 34 2.86 -10.01 -6.77
CA SER A 34 4.08 -9.72 -7.54
C SER A 34 5.35 -9.73 -6.67
N PRO A 35 6.47 -10.28 -7.17
CA PRO A 35 7.75 -10.20 -6.50
C PRO A 35 8.31 -8.77 -6.52
N PRO A 36 9.29 -8.44 -5.65
CA PRO A 36 9.89 -7.10 -5.62
C PRO A 36 10.48 -6.65 -6.97
N ALA A 37 10.98 -7.59 -7.78
CA ALA A 37 11.45 -7.31 -9.14
C ALA A 37 10.33 -6.92 -10.13
N GLY A 38 9.07 -7.28 -9.83
CA GLY A 38 7.89 -6.97 -10.62
C GLY A 38 7.16 -5.70 -10.19
N LEU A 39 7.64 -4.99 -9.14
CA LEU A 39 7.00 -3.77 -8.65
C LEU A 39 7.14 -2.59 -9.62
N GLY A 40 8.27 -2.48 -10.33
CA GLY A 40 8.48 -1.41 -11.32
C GLY A 40 7.45 -1.42 -12.46
N PRO A 41 7.24 -2.56 -13.15
CA PRO A 41 6.18 -2.68 -14.16
C PRO A 41 4.77 -2.41 -13.60
N LEU A 42 4.49 -2.83 -12.37
CA LEU A 42 3.21 -2.52 -11.70
C LEU A 42 3.06 -1.03 -11.42
N ALA A 43 4.11 -0.35 -10.98
CA ALA A 43 4.14 1.08 -10.76
C ALA A 43 3.79 1.84 -12.05
N LEU A 44 4.41 1.44 -13.16
CA LEU A 44 4.16 2.03 -14.46
C LEU A 44 2.70 1.88 -14.90
N ARG A 45 2.05 0.75 -14.58
CA ARG A 45 0.62 0.52 -14.84
C ARG A 45 -0.27 1.33 -13.91
N ALA A 46 0.17 1.60 -12.69
CA ALA A 46 -0.52 2.42 -11.71
C ALA A 46 -0.54 3.91 -12.09
N CYS A 47 0.56 4.41 -12.67
CA CYS A 47 0.76 5.81 -13.04
C CYS A 47 -0.44 6.46 -13.75
N PRO A 48 -0.95 5.92 -14.88
CA PRO A 48 -2.07 6.53 -15.59
C PRO A 48 -3.39 6.46 -14.80
N GLY A 49 -3.57 5.44 -13.96
CA GLY A 49 -4.76 5.29 -13.14
C GLY A 49 -4.81 6.25 -11.95
N LEU A 50 -3.67 6.58 -11.36
CA LEU A 50 -3.56 7.42 -10.16
C LEU A 50 -3.18 8.88 -10.46
N ALA A 51 -2.90 9.22 -11.72
CA ALA A 51 -2.40 10.52 -12.15
C ALA A 51 -1.17 10.98 -11.32
N ILE A 52 -0.26 10.03 -11.05
CA ILE A 52 0.99 10.26 -10.31
C ILE A 52 2.21 9.99 -11.19
N GLY A 53 3.35 10.58 -10.81
CA GLY A 53 4.62 10.34 -11.49
C GLY A 53 5.13 8.90 -11.29
N PRO A 54 6.05 8.44 -12.17
CA PRO A 54 6.64 7.10 -12.09
C PRO A 54 7.40 6.86 -10.78
N GLU A 55 8.14 7.85 -10.28
CA GLU A 55 8.84 7.74 -8.99
C GLU A 55 7.86 7.59 -7.81
N GLU A 56 6.79 8.38 -7.78
CA GLU A 56 5.73 8.26 -6.76
C GLU A 56 5.05 6.89 -6.83
N ALA A 57 4.78 6.40 -8.04
CA ALA A 57 4.19 5.09 -8.22
C ALA A 57 5.12 4.00 -7.70
N GLU A 58 6.41 4.00 -8.03
CA GLU A 58 7.36 2.99 -7.54
C GLU A 58 7.45 3.00 -6.01
N GLN A 59 7.54 4.19 -5.42
CA GLN A 59 7.52 4.35 -3.96
C GLN A 59 6.22 3.81 -3.36
N LEU A 60 5.07 4.05 -4.00
CA LEU A 60 3.78 3.54 -3.57
C LEU A 60 3.74 2.01 -3.58
N VAL A 61 4.13 1.36 -4.69
CA VAL A 61 4.09 -0.10 -4.83
C VAL A 61 5.06 -0.75 -3.83
N SER A 62 6.24 -0.15 -3.66
CA SER A 62 7.26 -0.60 -2.70
C SER A 62 6.79 -0.46 -1.25
N ALA A 63 6.21 0.69 -0.89
CA ALA A 63 5.63 0.94 0.42
C ALA A 63 4.51 -0.07 0.75
N LEU A 64 3.61 -0.31 -0.21
CA LEU A 64 2.55 -1.31 -0.09
C LEU A 64 3.13 -2.70 0.15
N HIS A 65 4.08 -3.12 -0.68
CA HIS A 65 4.72 -4.43 -0.57
C HIS A 65 5.44 -4.61 0.78
N ASN A 66 6.14 -3.58 1.24
CA ASN A 66 6.86 -3.59 2.51
C ASN A 66 5.88 -3.65 3.71
N LEU A 67 4.84 -2.82 3.71
CA LEU A 67 3.80 -2.80 4.75
C LEU A 67 3.13 -4.17 4.86
N THR A 68 2.70 -4.71 3.74
CA THR A 68 2.07 -6.03 3.66
C THR A 68 2.94 -7.13 4.22
N ARG A 69 4.18 -7.25 3.75
CA ARG A 69 5.09 -8.27 4.25
C ARG A 69 5.41 -8.05 5.71
N HIS A 70 5.47 -6.80 6.19
CA HIS A 70 5.62 -6.51 7.61
C HIS A 70 4.45 -7.06 8.42
N VAL A 71 3.21 -6.82 7.97
CA VAL A 71 1.98 -7.33 8.58
C VAL A 71 1.95 -8.87 8.60
N VAL A 72 2.23 -9.51 7.46
CA VAL A 72 2.29 -10.97 7.33
C VAL A 72 3.39 -11.56 8.21
N TYR A 73 4.59 -10.97 8.19
CA TYR A 73 5.73 -11.42 8.98
C TYR A 73 5.49 -11.28 10.48
N ARG A 74 4.83 -10.20 10.91
CA ARG A 74 4.42 -9.98 12.29
C ARG A 74 3.20 -10.81 12.69
N GLY A 75 2.48 -11.39 11.73
CA GLY A 75 1.26 -12.15 11.95
C GLY A 75 0.11 -11.30 12.48
N LEU A 76 -0.01 -10.04 12.05
CA LEU A 76 -1.06 -9.14 12.56
C LEU A 76 -2.41 -9.49 11.92
N THR A 77 -3.23 -10.24 12.65
CA THR A 77 -4.54 -10.72 12.17
C THR A 77 -5.70 -9.80 12.55
N ARG A 78 -5.44 -8.74 13.34
CA ARG A 78 -6.46 -7.80 13.80
C ARG A 78 -6.28 -6.44 13.13
N ALA A 79 -7.40 -5.79 12.83
CA ALA A 79 -7.38 -4.46 12.23
C ALA A 79 -6.68 -3.43 13.14
N GLU A 80 -6.88 -3.51 14.45
CA GLU A 80 -6.25 -2.64 15.45
C GLU A 80 -4.70 -2.70 15.39
N ASP A 81 -4.13 -3.89 15.20
CA ASP A 81 -2.68 -4.07 15.11
C ASP A 81 -2.12 -3.44 13.84
N ILE A 82 -2.79 -3.62 12.70
CA ILE A 82 -2.37 -3.02 11.43
C ILE A 82 -2.55 -1.49 11.48
N LEU A 83 -3.67 -1.01 12.04
CA LEU A 83 -3.93 0.42 12.22
C LEU A 83 -2.85 1.10 13.06
N SER A 84 -2.30 0.40 14.06
CA SER A 84 -1.21 0.89 14.90
C SER A 84 0.11 1.07 14.15
N LEU A 85 0.27 0.46 12.97
CA LEU A 85 1.45 0.67 12.12
C LEU A 85 1.42 2.01 11.39
N PHE A 86 0.24 2.59 11.18
CA PHE A 86 0.10 3.86 10.47
C PHE A 86 0.35 5.03 11.42
N PRO A 87 1.05 6.09 10.97
CA PRO A 87 1.23 7.29 11.77
C PRO A 87 -0.10 8.00 12.06
N GLU A 88 -0.20 8.72 13.18
CA GLU A 88 -1.42 9.44 13.59
C GLU A 88 -1.90 10.44 12.53
N ASN A 89 -0.96 11.07 11.82
CA ASN A 89 -1.24 12.05 10.77
C ASN A 89 -1.69 11.42 9.43
N PHE A 90 -1.89 10.11 9.38
CA PHE A 90 -2.31 9.40 8.17
C PHE A 90 -3.83 9.43 7.98
N HIS A 91 -4.27 9.59 6.73
CA HIS A 91 -5.69 9.69 6.37
C HIS A 91 -6.51 8.50 6.88
N GLN A 92 -7.49 8.77 7.75
CA GLN A 92 -8.24 7.73 8.46
C GLN A 92 -9.00 6.76 7.54
N ASN A 93 -9.63 7.27 6.48
CA ASN A 93 -10.32 6.44 5.49
C ASN A 93 -9.36 5.52 4.73
N LEU A 94 -8.17 6.02 4.40
CA LEU A 94 -7.19 5.26 3.64
C LEU A 94 -6.57 4.15 4.49
N LYS A 95 -6.17 4.42 5.75
CA LYS A 95 -5.66 3.37 6.64
C LYS A 95 -6.70 2.30 6.92
N ASN A 96 -7.97 2.67 7.09
CA ASN A 96 -9.06 1.71 7.26
C ASN A 96 -9.26 0.85 6.00
N LEU A 97 -9.17 1.45 4.82
CA LEU A 97 -9.26 0.73 3.55
C LEU A 97 -8.08 -0.23 3.37
N LEU A 98 -6.85 0.24 3.54
CA LEU A 98 -5.64 -0.57 3.45
C LEU A 98 -5.68 -1.73 4.45
N THR A 99 -6.06 -1.45 5.70
CA THR A 99 -6.20 -2.48 6.74
C THR A 99 -7.18 -3.58 6.32
N LYS A 100 -8.34 -3.20 5.76
CA LYS A 100 -9.29 -4.19 5.22
C LYS A 100 -8.69 -4.99 4.08
N ILE A 101 -8.08 -4.33 3.09
CA ILE A 101 -7.49 -5.01 1.93
C ILE A 101 -6.37 -5.96 2.36
N ILE A 102 -5.53 -5.55 3.30
CA ILE A 102 -4.45 -6.38 3.84
C ILE A 102 -5.03 -7.62 4.52
N LEU A 103 -6.00 -7.44 5.42
CA LEU A 103 -6.67 -8.56 6.10
C LEU A 103 -7.39 -9.51 5.12
N GLU A 104 -7.92 -8.98 4.02
CA GLU A 104 -8.56 -9.79 2.97
C GLU A 104 -7.54 -10.55 2.09
N ASN A 105 -6.27 -10.13 2.07
CA ASN A 105 -5.21 -10.71 1.24
C ASN A 105 -4.14 -11.50 2.04
N MET A 106 -4.20 -11.51 3.38
CA MET A 106 -3.37 -12.37 4.25
C MET A 106 -3.80 -13.83 4.16
#